data_AF-A0A0B2REN5-F1
#
_entry.id   AF-A0A0B2REN5-F1
#
_cell.length_a   1.000
_cell.length_b   1.000
_cell.length_c   1.000
_cell.angle_alpha   90.00
_cell.angle_beta   90.00
_cell.angle_gamma   90.00
#
_symmetry.space_group_name_H-M   'P 1'
#
loop_
_entity.id
_entity.type
_entity.pdbx_description
1 polymer ?
#
loop_
_entity_poly.entity_id
_entity_poly.type
_entity_poly.pdbx_seq_one_letter_code
_entity_poly.pdbx_strand_id
1 'polypeptide(L)'
;MGRGRVQLKRIENKTSQQVTFSKRRSGLLKKANEISVLCDAQVALIMFSTKGKLFEYSSERSMEDVLERYERYTHTALTGANNNESQGNWSFEYIKLTAKVEVLDRNVRNFLGNDLDPLSLKELQSLEQQLDTALKRIRTRKNQVMNESISDLHKRARTLQEQNSKLAKMKEKAKTVTEGPHTGPETLGPNSSTLNLTSPQLPPPPQRLVPSLTLCETFQGRALVEETGKAQTVPSGNSLIPPWMLHI
;
A
#
# COMPACT_ATOMS: atom_id res chain seq x y z
N MET A 1 61.63 -18.26 -19.45
CA MET A 1 60.33 -18.98 -19.52
C MET A 1 59.35 -18.15 -20.35
N GLY A 2 59.16 -18.47 -21.63
CA GLY A 2 58.29 -17.70 -22.54
C GLY A 2 56.79 -17.90 -22.26
N ARG A 3 55.97 -16.92 -22.64
CA ARG A 3 54.51 -16.94 -22.45
C ARG A 3 53.86 -17.78 -23.56
N GLY A 4 53.32 -18.96 -23.21
CA GLY A 4 52.61 -19.83 -24.16
C GLY A 4 51.28 -19.25 -24.65
N ARG A 5 50.85 -19.66 -25.87
CA ARG A 5 49.56 -19.29 -26.44
C ARG A 5 48.42 -19.94 -25.64
N VAL A 6 47.37 -19.17 -25.33
CA VAL A 6 46.19 -19.63 -24.58
C VAL A 6 44.96 -19.54 -25.48
N GLN A 7 44.08 -20.55 -25.41
CA GLN A 7 42.80 -20.55 -26.14
C GLN A 7 41.85 -19.48 -25.58
N LEU A 8 41.07 -18.83 -26.45
CA LEU A 8 40.08 -17.82 -26.05
C LEU A 8 38.78 -18.50 -25.60
N LYS A 9 38.81 -19.08 -24.41
CA LYS A 9 37.67 -19.70 -23.74
C LYS A 9 37.71 -19.43 -22.23
N ARG A 10 36.61 -19.68 -21.52
CA ARG A 10 36.55 -19.56 -20.06
C ARG A 10 37.63 -20.46 -19.43
N ILE A 11 38.37 -19.91 -18.47
CA ILE A 11 39.36 -20.68 -17.69
C ILE A 11 38.62 -21.38 -16.57
N GLU A 12 38.64 -22.71 -16.56
CA GLU A 12 37.95 -23.55 -15.56
C GLU A 12 38.67 -23.54 -14.19
N ASN A 13 40.00 -23.57 -14.20
CA ASN A 13 40.78 -23.53 -12.97
C ASN A 13 40.67 -22.15 -12.30
N LYS A 14 40.07 -22.10 -11.10
CA LYS A 14 39.82 -20.86 -10.34
C LYS A 14 41.08 -20.06 -10.02
N THR A 15 42.19 -20.73 -9.67
CA THR A 15 43.46 -20.06 -9.36
C THR A 15 44.05 -19.41 -10.62
N SER A 16 44.09 -20.15 -11.73
CA SER A 16 44.54 -19.63 -13.01
C SER A 16 43.64 -18.49 -13.53
N GLN A 17 42.32 -18.63 -13.34
CA GLN A 17 41.34 -17.59 -13.68
C GLN A 17 41.60 -16.30 -12.88
N GLN A 18 41.81 -16.39 -11.57
CA GLN A 18 42.08 -15.23 -10.71
C GLN A 18 43.38 -14.50 -11.08
N VAL A 19 44.46 -15.26 -11.29
CA VAL A 19 45.76 -14.70 -11.71
C VAL A 19 45.65 -14.07 -13.09
N THR A 20 44.96 -14.73 -14.02
CA THR A 20 44.76 -14.22 -15.39
C THR A 20 43.89 -12.97 -15.39
N PHE A 21 42.80 -12.94 -14.62
CA PHE A 21 41.97 -11.75 -14.45
C PHE A 21 42.81 -10.57 -13.95
N SER A 22 43.60 -10.78 -12.90
CA SER A 22 44.44 -9.72 -12.32
C SER A 22 45.45 -9.17 -13.33
N LYS A 23 46.11 -10.04 -14.09
CA LYS A 23 47.08 -9.64 -15.12
C LYS A 23 46.42 -8.97 -16.33
N ARG A 24 45.31 -9.53 -16.84
CA ARG A 24 44.60 -8.98 -18.00
C ARG A 24 43.90 -7.66 -17.68
N ARG A 25 43.27 -7.54 -16.51
CA ARG A 25 42.71 -6.27 -16.01
C ARG A 25 43.79 -5.19 -15.98
N SER A 26 44.93 -5.47 -15.36
CA SER A 26 46.04 -4.51 -15.30
C SER A 26 46.57 -4.14 -16.69
N GLY A 27 46.69 -5.12 -17.59
CA GLY A 27 47.09 -4.87 -18.99
C GLY A 27 46.07 -4.05 -19.78
N LEU A 28 44.78 -4.27 -19.55
CA LEU A 28 43.70 -3.53 -20.20
C LEU A 28 43.64 -2.09 -19.72
N LEU A 29 43.79 -1.85 -18.40
CA LEU A 29 43.92 -0.49 -17.86
C LEU A 29 45.10 0.26 -18.51
N LYS A 30 46.27 -0.39 -18.64
CA LYS A 30 47.42 0.23 -19.31
C LYS A 30 47.11 0.64 -20.75
N LYS A 31 46.43 -0.23 -21.51
CA LYS A 31 46.02 0.10 -22.88
C LYS A 31 44.98 1.22 -22.95
N ALA A 32 44.01 1.23 -22.04
CA ALA A 32 43.03 2.30 -21.95
C ALA A 32 43.70 3.65 -21.66
N ASN A 33 44.69 3.66 -20.75
CA ASN A 33 45.50 4.84 -20.46
C ASN A 33 46.36 5.28 -21.65
N GLU A 34 47.02 4.34 -22.34
CA GLU A 34 47.78 4.63 -23.56
C GLU A 34 46.89 5.31 -24.62
N ILE A 35 45.70 4.77 -24.89
CA ILE A 35 44.75 5.36 -25.86
C ILE A 35 44.32 6.76 -25.41
N SER A 36 43.99 6.93 -24.13
CA SER A 36 43.54 8.21 -23.62
C SER A 36 44.60 9.30 -23.77
N VAL A 37 45.85 9.00 -23.41
CA VAL A 37 46.97 9.96 -23.50
C VAL A 37 47.40 10.20 -24.95
N LEU A 38 47.49 9.16 -25.78
CA LEU A 38 48.01 9.30 -27.15
C LEU A 38 47.03 9.97 -28.10
N CYS A 39 45.72 9.77 -27.89
CA CYS A 39 44.68 10.24 -28.80
C CYS A 39 43.81 11.36 -28.20
N ASP A 40 44.13 11.84 -27.00
CA ASP A 40 43.28 12.75 -26.21
C ASP A 40 41.82 12.27 -26.13
N ALA A 41 41.67 10.95 -25.94
CA ALA A 41 40.37 10.29 -25.92
C ALA A 41 39.91 10.08 -24.47
N GLN A 42 38.62 10.26 -24.24
CA GLN A 42 38.02 9.92 -22.95
C GLN A 42 37.64 8.45 -22.93
N VAL A 43 38.17 7.73 -21.95
CA VAL A 43 38.03 6.28 -21.86
C VAL A 43 37.61 5.91 -20.44
N ALA A 44 36.49 5.20 -20.35
CA ALA A 44 36.02 4.57 -19.12
C ALA A 44 36.01 3.05 -19.27
N LEU A 45 36.32 2.33 -18.19
CA LEU A 45 36.27 0.88 -18.11
C LEU A 45 35.58 0.45 -16.82
N ILE A 46 34.56 -0.40 -16.95
CA ILE A 46 33.82 -0.99 -15.83
C ILE A 46 33.94 -2.50 -15.91
N MET A 47 34.39 -3.15 -14.83
CA MET A 47 34.59 -4.60 -14.77
C MET A 47 34.05 -5.18 -13.47
N PHE A 48 33.19 -6.17 -13.57
CA PHE A 48 32.75 -6.98 -12.43
C PHE A 48 33.48 -8.32 -12.41
N SER A 49 34.07 -8.67 -11.26
CA SER A 49 34.57 -10.02 -11.05
C SER A 49 33.43 -11.02 -10.87
N THR A 50 33.74 -12.32 -10.99
CA THR A 50 32.79 -13.41 -10.70
C THR A 50 32.30 -13.42 -9.25
N LYS A 51 32.96 -12.68 -8.35
CA LYS A 51 32.53 -12.48 -6.95
C LYS A 51 31.71 -11.20 -6.76
N GLY A 52 31.35 -10.49 -7.83
CA GLY A 52 30.60 -9.23 -7.76
C GLY A 52 31.44 -7.98 -7.44
N LYS A 53 32.74 -8.12 -7.16
CA LYS A 53 33.61 -6.95 -6.91
C LYS A 53 33.74 -6.09 -8.18
N LEU A 54 33.42 -4.81 -8.04
CA LEU A 54 33.60 -3.77 -9.04
C LEU A 54 35.06 -3.33 -9.14
N PHE A 55 35.54 -3.17 -10.36
CA PHE A 55 36.80 -2.54 -10.71
C PHE A 55 36.53 -1.54 -11.82
N GLU A 56 36.94 -0.31 -11.60
CA GLU A 56 36.67 0.79 -12.50
C GLU A 56 37.93 1.59 -12.82
N TYR A 57 37.90 2.27 -13.96
CA TYR A 57 38.94 3.19 -14.42
C TYR A 57 38.29 4.27 -15.28
N SER A 58 38.61 5.53 -15.01
CA SER A 58 38.27 6.68 -15.84
C SER A 58 39.54 7.44 -16.17
N SER A 59 39.64 7.94 -17.40
CA SER A 59 40.70 8.88 -17.79
C SER A 59 40.43 10.31 -17.31
N GLU A 60 39.19 10.64 -16.97
CA GLU A 60 38.82 11.95 -16.43
C GLU A 60 38.91 12.00 -14.90
N ARG A 61 38.58 13.16 -14.31
CA ARG A 61 38.60 13.37 -12.85
C ARG A 61 37.61 12.45 -12.13
N SER A 62 36.50 12.09 -12.78
CA SER A 62 35.48 11.21 -12.23
C SER A 62 34.96 10.21 -13.27
N MET A 63 34.35 9.12 -12.82
CA MET A 63 33.68 8.17 -13.72
C MET A 63 32.35 8.75 -14.21
N GLU A 64 31.73 9.54 -13.34
CA GLU A 64 30.46 10.21 -13.51
C GLU A 64 30.48 11.12 -14.75
N ASP A 65 31.57 11.87 -14.98
CA ASP A 65 31.69 12.78 -16.13
C ASP A 65 31.61 12.04 -17.48
N VAL A 66 32.29 10.88 -17.58
CA VAL A 66 32.30 10.06 -18.80
C VAL A 66 30.96 9.37 -19.01
N LEU A 67 30.33 8.89 -17.93
CA LEU A 67 29.00 8.29 -17.98
C LEU A 67 27.93 9.30 -18.37
N GLU A 68 27.95 10.51 -17.80
CA GLU A 68 27.02 11.59 -18.14
C GLU A 68 27.17 12.00 -19.61
N ARG A 69 28.41 12.05 -20.13
CA ARG A 69 28.66 12.32 -21.56
C ARG A 69 28.13 11.20 -22.45
N TYR A 70 28.31 9.94 -22.05
CA TYR A 70 27.77 8.78 -22.75
C TYR A 70 26.23 8.80 -22.78
N GLU A 71 25.59 9.09 -21.65
CA GLU A 71 24.15 9.27 -21.57
C GLU A 71 23.67 10.38 -22.49
N ARG A 72 24.27 11.57 -22.42
CA ARG A 72 23.94 12.68 -23.33
C ARG A 72 24.10 12.31 -24.81
N TYR A 73 25.21 11.66 -25.17
CA TYR A 73 25.46 11.24 -26.55
C TYR A 73 24.44 10.20 -27.02
N THR A 74 24.20 9.15 -26.22
CA THR A 74 23.19 8.13 -26.54
C THR A 74 21.79 8.73 -26.66
N HIS A 75 21.43 9.68 -25.79
CA HIS A 75 20.19 10.45 -25.92
C HIS A 75 20.10 11.21 -27.25
N THR A 76 21.15 11.92 -27.66
CA THR A 76 21.16 12.66 -28.95
C THR A 76 21.17 11.76 -30.18
N ALA A 77 21.92 10.65 -30.16
CA ALA A 77 21.99 9.68 -31.25
C ALA A 77 20.66 8.94 -31.45
N LEU A 78 19.92 8.68 -30.37
CA LEU A 78 18.58 8.08 -30.43
C LEU A 78 17.53 9.08 -30.93
N THR A 79 17.65 10.36 -30.56
CA THR A 79 16.74 11.43 -31.02
C THR A 79 16.91 11.76 -32.51
N GLY A 80 18.12 11.58 -33.06
CA GLY A 80 18.40 11.85 -34.47
C GLY A 80 18.03 10.72 -35.44
N ALA A 81 17.76 9.50 -34.97
CA ALA A 81 17.68 8.33 -35.83
C ALA A 81 16.37 7.54 -35.78
N ASN A 82 15.49 7.69 -34.78
CA ASN A 82 14.22 6.96 -34.80
C ASN A 82 13.14 7.57 -33.92
N ASN A 83 11.98 7.84 -34.53
CA ASN A 83 10.68 7.99 -33.90
C ASN A 83 10.28 6.72 -33.12
N ASN A 84 10.84 6.48 -31.94
CA ASN A 84 10.33 5.47 -31.00
C ASN A 84 10.50 5.98 -29.56
N GLU A 85 9.45 6.66 -29.10
CA GLU A 85 9.31 7.42 -27.85
C GLU A 85 9.37 6.59 -26.55
N SER A 86 9.72 5.30 -26.57
CA SER A 86 9.45 4.44 -25.41
C SER A 86 10.54 4.50 -24.35
N GLN A 87 11.84 4.42 -24.67
CA GLN A 87 12.85 4.15 -23.64
C GLN A 87 13.48 5.39 -22.97
N GLY A 88 13.69 6.48 -23.71
CA GLY A 88 14.14 7.76 -23.15
C GLY A 88 13.06 8.48 -22.33
N ASN A 89 11.79 8.24 -22.68
CA ASN A 89 10.64 8.71 -21.94
C ASN A 89 10.61 8.13 -20.52
N TRP A 90 10.90 6.83 -20.32
CA TRP A 90 10.83 6.23 -18.98
C TRP A 90 11.80 6.83 -17.96
N SER A 91 13.03 7.20 -18.34
CA SER A 91 13.98 7.81 -17.40
C SER A 91 13.56 9.23 -17.01
N PHE A 92 13.21 10.05 -18.00
CA PHE A 92 12.72 11.41 -17.76
C PHE A 92 11.38 11.41 -17.01
N GLU A 93 10.44 10.56 -17.41
CA GLU A 93 9.16 10.39 -16.72
C GLU A 93 9.34 9.82 -15.32
N TYR A 94 10.35 8.97 -15.08
CA TYR A 94 10.69 8.52 -13.73
C TYR A 94 11.21 9.64 -12.84
N ILE A 95 12.13 10.48 -13.32
CA ILE A 95 12.62 11.65 -12.56
C ILE A 95 11.47 12.63 -12.28
N LYS A 96 10.65 12.93 -13.29
CA LYS A 96 9.47 13.78 -13.19
C LYS A 96 8.43 13.22 -12.23
N LEU A 97 8.19 11.90 -12.27
CA LEU A 97 7.26 11.23 -11.36
C LEU A 97 7.80 11.25 -9.93
N THR A 98 9.08 10.95 -9.73
CA THR A 98 9.74 11.02 -8.42
C THR A 98 9.63 12.41 -7.82
N ALA A 99 9.90 13.47 -8.60
CA ALA A 99 9.72 14.85 -8.16
C ALA A 99 8.26 15.16 -7.75
N LYS A 100 7.26 14.66 -8.50
CA LYS A 100 5.84 14.81 -8.14
C LYS A 100 5.50 14.08 -6.84
N VAL A 101 6.01 12.87 -6.65
CA VAL A 101 5.81 12.09 -5.43
C VAL A 101 6.38 12.84 -4.23
N GLU A 102 7.58 13.40 -4.33
CA GLU A 102 8.16 14.19 -3.25
C GLU A 102 7.34 15.44 -2.90
N VAL A 103 6.81 16.14 -3.91
CA VAL A 103 5.94 17.31 -3.67
C VAL A 103 4.64 16.89 -2.98
N LEU A 104 4.02 15.79 -3.42
CA LEU A 104 2.80 15.26 -2.80
C LEU A 104 3.06 14.81 -1.35
N ASP A 105 4.16 14.11 -1.10
CA ASP A 105 4.55 13.70 0.25
C ASP A 105 4.80 14.89 1.17
N ARG A 106 5.53 15.92 0.70
CA ARG A 106 5.68 17.19 1.42
C ARG A 106 4.33 17.82 1.73
N ASN A 107 3.42 17.88 0.76
CA ASN A 107 2.08 18.43 0.98
C ASN A 107 1.30 17.66 2.04
N VAL A 108 1.34 16.32 2.01
CA VAL A 108 0.69 15.48 3.04
C VAL A 108 1.27 15.77 4.42
N ARG A 109 2.60 15.86 4.55
CA ARG A 109 3.25 16.24 5.81
C ARG A 109 2.80 17.61 6.30
N ASN A 110 2.72 18.60 5.41
CA ASN A 110 2.22 19.93 5.73
C ASN A 110 0.76 19.89 6.22
N PHE A 111 -0.13 19.16 5.53
CA PHE A 111 -1.53 18.99 5.96
C PHE A 111 -1.67 18.28 7.31
N LEU A 112 -0.69 17.45 7.69
CA LEU A 112 -0.61 16.81 9.00
C LEU A 112 0.02 17.70 10.09
N GLY A 113 0.49 18.90 9.72
CA GLY A 113 1.11 19.85 10.64
C GLY A 113 2.62 19.64 10.86
N ASN A 114 3.28 18.86 10.00
CA ASN A 114 4.73 18.62 10.06
C ASN A 114 5.47 19.52 9.05
N ASP A 115 6.77 19.74 9.27
CA ASP A 115 7.67 20.46 8.36
C ASP A 115 7.16 21.82 7.88
N LEU A 116 6.56 22.60 8.78
CA LEU A 116 5.95 23.89 8.47
C LEU A 116 6.95 25.05 8.44
N ASP A 117 8.12 24.91 9.05
CA ASP A 117 9.16 25.95 9.14
C ASP A 117 9.56 26.58 7.79
N PRO A 118 9.62 25.83 6.66
CA PRO A 118 9.96 26.40 5.36
C PRO A 118 8.84 27.21 4.70
N LEU A 119 7.60 27.14 5.20
CA LEU A 119 6.45 27.82 4.60
C LEU A 119 6.41 29.30 4.98
N SER A 120 6.11 30.15 4.00
CA SER A 120 5.82 31.55 4.27
C SER A 120 4.46 31.73 4.97
N LEU A 121 4.26 32.86 5.63
CA LEU A 121 2.99 33.19 6.30
C LEU A 121 1.78 33.08 5.36
N LYS A 122 1.93 33.51 4.09
CA LYS A 122 0.85 33.42 3.09
C LYS A 122 0.51 31.97 2.75
N GLU A 123 1.53 31.13 2.61
CA GLU A 123 1.33 29.70 2.33
C GLU A 123 0.68 28.98 3.52
N LEU A 124 1.06 29.33 4.75
CA LEU A 124 0.46 28.79 5.96
C LEU A 124 -1.02 29.20 6.11
N GLN A 125 -1.36 30.46 5.83
CA GLN A 125 -2.75 30.92 5.81
C GLN A 125 -3.59 30.21 4.73
N SER A 126 -3.02 30.00 3.54
CA SER A 126 -3.67 29.21 2.49
C SER A 126 -3.89 27.76 2.92
N LEU A 127 -2.91 27.14 3.58
CA LEU A 127 -3.00 25.78 4.10
C LEU A 127 -4.12 25.66 5.15
N GLU A 128 -4.17 26.59 6.09
CA GLU A 128 -5.22 26.67 7.11
C GLU A 128 -6.61 26.79 6.47
N GLN A 129 -6.78 27.70 5.52
CA GLN A 129 -8.05 27.90 4.81
C GLN A 129 -8.50 26.64 4.06
N GLN A 130 -7.56 25.91 3.43
CA GLN A 130 -7.84 24.65 2.75
C GLN A 130 -8.30 23.57 3.72
N LEU A 131 -7.61 23.41 4.85
CA LEU A 131 -7.97 22.44 5.90
C LEU A 131 -9.35 22.76 6.50
N ASP A 132 -9.62 24.02 6.83
CA ASP A 132 -10.91 24.45 7.36
C ASP A 132 -12.06 24.17 6.41
N THR A 133 -11.85 24.46 5.12
CA THR A 133 -12.86 24.21 4.09
C THR A 133 -13.10 22.71 3.90
N ALA A 134 -12.04 21.91 3.88
CA ALA A 134 -12.14 20.45 3.78
C ALA A 134 -12.86 19.85 5.00
N LEU A 135 -12.51 20.29 6.21
CA LEU A 135 -13.13 19.83 7.45
C LEU A 135 -14.63 20.17 7.51
N LYS A 136 -15.01 21.39 7.09
CA LYS A 136 -16.43 21.78 6.98
C LYS A 136 -17.17 20.84 6.04
N ARG A 137 -16.62 20.57 4.84
CA ARG A 137 -17.22 19.65 3.86
C ARG A 137 -17.37 18.23 4.42
N ILE A 138 -16.33 17.70 5.06
CA ILE A 138 -16.34 16.36 5.67
C ILE A 138 -17.42 16.27 6.75
N ARG A 139 -17.50 17.26 7.65
CA ARG A 139 -18.51 17.31 8.72
C ARG A 139 -19.93 17.36 8.16
N THR A 140 -20.18 18.22 7.17
CA THR A 140 -21.48 18.30 6.50
C THR A 140 -21.86 16.97 5.85
N ARG A 141 -20.95 16.35 5.10
CA ARG A 141 -21.22 15.06 4.45
C ARG A 141 -21.46 13.95 5.48
N LYS A 142 -20.67 13.89 6.55
CA LYS A 142 -20.87 12.92 7.64
C LYS A 142 -22.24 13.07 8.29
N ASN A 143 -22.65 14.31 8.57
CA ASN A 143 -23.96 14.61 9.15
C ASN A 143 -25.10 14.21 8.18
N GLN A 144 -24.96 14.54 6.90
CA GLN A 144 -25.92 14.16 5.88
C GLN A 144 -26.12 12.64 5.80
N VAL A 145 -25.03 11.87 5.66
CA VAL A 145 -25.09 10.39 5.58
C VAL A 145 -25.68 9.78 6.85
N MET A 146 -25.37 10.37 8.02
CA MET A 146 -25.96 9.94 9.30
C MET A 146 -27.48 10.17 9.32
N ASN A 147 -27.96 11.33 8.88
CA ASN A 147 -29.40 11.63 8.85
C ASN A 147 -30.15 10.76 7.84
N GLU A 148 -29.54 10.46 6.68
CA GLU A 148 -30.06 9.51 5.71
C GLU A 148 -30.23 8.12 6.36
N SER A 149 -29.22 7.63 7.07
CA SER A 149 -29.29 6.35 7.80
C SER A 149 -30.36 6.34 8.89
N ILE A 150 -30.52 7.43 9.64
CA ILE A 150 -31.57 7.54 10.68
C ILE A 150 -32.96 7.47 10.02
N SER A 151 -33.15 8.17 8.90
CA SER A 151 -34.41 8.20 8.16
C SER A 151 -34.79 6.81 7.64
N ASP A 152 -33.81 6.07 7.12
CA ASP A 152 -34.00 4.69 6.66
C ASP A 152 -34.38 3.75 7.79
N LEU A 153 -33.72 3.85 8.95
CA LEU A 153 -34.05 3.05 10.12
C LEU A 153 -35.47 3.36 10.64
N HIS A 154 -35.86 4.63 10.71
CA HIS A 154 -37.22 5.02 11.07
C HIS A 154 -38.26 4.46 10.10
N LYS A 155 -37.97 4.45 8.79
CA LYS A 155 -38.86 3.85 7.79
C LYS A 155 -39.02 2.35 8.02
N ARG A 156 -37.93 1.62 8.26
CA ARG A 156 -37.96 0.18 8.56
C ARG A 156 -38.72 -0.13 9.85
N ALA A 157 -38.52 0.66 10.90
CA ALA A 157 -39.24 0.50 12.16
C ALA A 157 -40.76 0.64 11.96
N ARG A 158 -41.21 1.65 11.19
CA ARG A 158 -42.63 1.82 10.86
C ARG A 158 -43.20 0.63 10.08
N THR A 159 -42.50 0.15 9.06
CA THR A 159 -42.94 -1.01 8.27
C THR A 159 -43.06 -2.27 9.14
N LEU A 160 -42.08 -2.53 10.01
CA LEU A 160 -42.12 -3.67 10.93
C LEU A 160 -43.26 -3.55 11.94
N GLN A 161 -43.49 -2.35 12.48
CA GLN A 161 -44.61 -2.09 13.38
C GLN A 161 -45.95 -2.35 12.70
N GLU A 162 -46.10 -1.91 11.45
CA GLU A 162 -47.32 -2.16 10.66
C GLU A 162 -47.52 -3.67 10.43
N GLN A 163 -46.48 -4.40 10.03
CA GLN A 163 -46.53 -5.86 9.86
C GLN A 163 -46.90 -6.58 11.17
N ASN A 164 -46.27 -6.22 12.29
CA ASN A 164 -46.57 -6.81 13.59
C ASN A 164 -48.03 -6.54 14.02
N SER A 165 -48.55 -5.33 13.76
CA SER A 165 -49.94 -5.00 14.06
C SER A 165 -50.93 -5.83 13.22
N LYS A 166 -50.62 -6.10 11.95
CA LYS A 166 -51.43 -6.95 11.07
C LYS A 166 -51.43 -8.40 11.55
N LEU A 167 -50.26 -8.93 11.91
CA LEU A 167 -50.12 -10.28 12.45
C LEU A 167 -50.88 -10.44 13.78
N ALA A 168 -50.83 -9.46 14.68
CA ALA A 168 -51.59 -9.48 15.93
C ALA A 168 -53.10 -9.57 15.68
N LYS A 169 -53.63 -8.75 14.76
CA LYS A 169 -55.05 -8.79 14.37
C LYS A 169 -55.44 -10.13 13.74
N MET A 170 -54.58 -10.74 12.92
CA MET A 170 -54.84 -12.07 12.35
C MET A 170 -54.87 -13.16 13.42
N LYS A 171 -53.97 -13.10 14.40
CA LYS A 171 -53.94 -14.04 15.54
C LYS A 171 -55.20 -13.94 16.40
N GLU A 172 -55.71 -12.73 16.65
CA GLU A 172 -56.99 -12.56 17.37
C GLU A 172 -58.16 -13.13 16.58
N LYS A 173 -58.25 -12.84 15.28
CA LYS A 173 -59.30 -13.41 14.41
C LYS A 173 -59.25 -14.94 14.33
N ALA A 174 -58.06 -15.54 14.35
CA ALA A 174 -57.88 -16.98 14.37
C ALA A 174 -58.35 -17.62 15.69
N LYS A 175 -58.12 -16.96 16.83
CA LYS A 175 -58.62 -17.42 18.13
C LYS A 175 -60.15 -17.39 18.23
N THR A 176 -60.81 -16.38 17.67
CA THR A 176 -62.28 -16.26 17.68
C THR A 176 -63.00 -17.28 16.79
N VAL A 177 -62.30 -18.00 15.91
CA VAL A 177 -62.87 -19.03 15.03
C VAL A 177 -62.71 -20.45 15.63
N THR A 178 -61.87 -20.63 16.65
CA THR A 178 -61.62 -21.94 17.28
C THR A 178 -62.47 -22.21 18.54
N GLU A 179 -63.22 -21.23 19.04
CA GLU A 179 -64.13 -21.41 20.19
C GLU A 179 -65.61 -21.46 19.74
N GLY A 180 -66.10 -22.67 19.44
CA GLY A 180 -67.52 -23.02 19.35
C GLY A 180 -67.81 -24.27 20.23
N PRO A 181 -68.97 -24.35 20.92
CA PRO A 181 -69.11 -25.15 22.15
C PRO A 181 -69.54 -26.60 21.90
N HIS A 182 -68.86 -27.57 22.53
CA HIS A 182 -69.43 -28.90 22.77
C HIS A 182 -69.11 -29.39 24.19
N THR A 183 -70.19 -29.76 24.88
CA THR A 183 -70.31 -30.20 26.28
C THR A 183 -70.21 -31.74 26.44
N GLY A 184 -69.26 -32.20 27.29
CA GLY A 184 -69.28 -33.38 28.21
C GLY A 184 -69.33 -34.83 27.67
N PRO A 185 -69.13 -35.88 28.51
CA PRO A 185 -68.23 -36.00 29.69
C PRO A 185 -67.46 -37.37 29.79
N GLU A 186 -66.62 -37.49 30.83
CA GLU A 186 -66.10 -38.71 31.54
C GLU A 186 -64.91 -39.59 31.03
N THR A 187 -63.86 -39.58 31.89
CA THR A 187 -63.12 -40.69 32.56
C THR A 187 -62.23 -41.69 31.78
N LEU A 188 -60.91 -41.66 32.05
CA LEU A 188 -60.01 -42.78 32.47
C LEU A 188 -58.53 -42.53 32.08
N GLY A 189 -57.63 -42.52 33.08
CA GLY A 189 -56.28 -43.11 33.02
C GLY A 189 -55.15 -42.42 32.23
N PRO A 190 -53.89 -42.53 32.70
CA PRO A 190 -52.81 -41.59 32.38
C PRO A 190 -51.99 -42.02 31.17
N ASN A 191 -51.45 -41.08 30.39
CA ASN A 191 -50.25 -41.30 29.57
C ASN A 191 -49.48 -40.00 29.37
N SER A 192 -48.24 -40.03 29.85
CA SER A 192 -47.20 -39.02 29.72
C SER A 192 -46.99 -38.60 28.27
N SER A 193 -46.88 -37.30 28.01
CA SER A 193 -46.06 -36.75 26.92
C SER A 193 -45.74 -35.28 27.21
N THR A 194 -44.56 -35.09 27.79
CA THR A 194 -43.87 -33.82 27.95
C THR A 194 -43.74 -33.14 26.58
N LEU A 195 -44.58 -32.15 26.28
CA LEU A 195 -44.34 -31.25 25.14
C LEU A 195 -43.74 -29.95 25.68
N ASN A 196 -42.42 -29.93 25.64
CA ASN A 196 -41.56 -28.79 25.92
C ASN A 196 -42.04 -27.54 25.18
N LEU A 197 -42.43 -26.52 25.93
CA LEU A 197 -42.65 -25.17 25.44
C LEU A 197 -41.30 -24.60 24.99
N THR A 198 -40.94 -24.82 23.72
CA THR A 198 -39.74 -24.21 23.14
C THR A 198 -40.16 -22.86 22.55
N SER A 199 -39.69 -21.79 23.18
CA SER A 199 -39.84 -20.41 22.71
C SER A 199 -39.26 -20.28 21.29
N PRO A 200 -39.89 -19.56 20.34
CA PRO A 200 -39.26 -19.28 19.06
C PRO A 200 -38.09 -18.32 19.31
N GLN A 201 -36.88 -18.86 19.24
CA GLN A 201 -35.66 -18.08 19.26
C GLN A 201 -35.62 -17.21 18.00
N LEU A 202 -35.67 -15.89 18.19
CA LEU A 202 -35.39 -14.93 17.12
C LEU A 202 -33.99 -15.23 16.53
N PRO A 203 -33.84 -15.29 15.20
CA PRO A 203 -32.51 -15.38 14.61
C PRO A 203 -31.72 -14.11 15.00
N PRO A 204 -30.42 -14.24 15.36
CA PRO A 204 -29.61 -13.07 15.67
C PRO A 204 -29.49 -12.17 14.43
N PRO A 205 -29.41 -10.84 14.62
CA PRO A 205 -29.25 -9.93 13.50
C PRO A 205 -27.93 -10.23 12.76
N PRO A 206 -27.87 -10.05 11.43
CA PRO A 206 -26.63 -10.22 10.70
C PRO A 206 -25.60 -9.21 11.23
N GLN A 207 -24.49 -9.71 11.77
CA GLN A 207 -23.33 -8.92 12.12
C GLN A 207 -22.73 -8.34 10.83
N ARG A 208 -23.22 -7.18 10.40
CA ARG A 208 -22.44 -6.33 9.50
C ARG A 208 -21.34 -5.72 10.35
N LEU A 209 -20.10 -6.12 10.06
CA LEU A 209 -18.89 -5.37 10.36
C LEU A 209 -19.04 -3.96 9.77
N VAL A 210 -19.59 -3.04 10.56
CA VAL A 210 -19.34 -1.62 10.41
C VAL A 210 -17.96 -1.36 11.00
N PRO A 211 -16.98 -0.84 10.24
CA PRO A 211 -15.75 -0.35 10.83
C PRO A 211 -16.12 0.82 11.75
N SER A 212 -16.09 0.58 13.07
CA SER A 212 -16.15 1.65 14.05
C SER A 212 -14.84 2.42 13.97
N LEU A 213 -14.85 3.57 13.30
CA LEU A 213 -13.81 4.58 13.47
C LEU A 213 -14.13 5.38 14.74
N THR A 214 -13.96 4.73 15.89
CA THR A 214 -13.77 5.41 17.17
C THR A 214 -12.34 5.94 17.19
N LEU A 215 -12.15 7.17 16.68
CA LEU A 215 -10.96 7.95 16.98
C LEU A 215 -11.34 8.94 18.07
N CYS A 216 -11.39 8.44 19.30
CA CYS A 216 -11.47 9.25 20.50
C CYS A 216 -10.99 8.41 21.69
N GLU A 217 -9.71 8.50 22.02
CA GLU A 217 -9.23 8.31 23.39
C GLU A 217 -8.20 9.41 23.72
N THR A 218 -8.73 10.41 24.43
CA THR A 218 -8.18 11.05 25.63
C THR A 218 -6.71 10.88 25.98
N PHE A 219 -6.03 12.04 26.06
CA PHE A 219 -4.92 12.29 26.98
C PHE A 219 -5.33 11.97 28.43
N GLN A 220 -4.56 11.12 29.11
CA GLN A 220 -4.25 11.26 30.54
C GLN A 220 -2.98 10.46 30.86
N GLY A 221 -2.02 11.10 31.53
CA GLY A 221 -0.73 10.51 31.89
C GLY A 221 -0.73 9.83 33.26
N ARG A 222 0.26 8.94 33.47
CA ARG A 222 1.28 8.93 34.56
C ARG A 222 1.64 7.52 35.05
N ALA A 223 2.98 7.29 35.16
CA ALA A 223 3.75 6.32 35.97
C ALA A 223 3.58 4.81 35.68
N LEU A 224 4.61 4.13 35.12
CA LEU A 224 5.78 3.49 35.76
C LEU A 224 5.44 2.20 36.54
N VAL A 225 5.91 1.04 36.03
CA VAL A 225 6.88 0.08 36.62
C VAL A 225 6.90 -1.20 35.76
N GLU A 226 8.12 -1.71 35.51
CA GLU A 226 8.64 -3.06 35.18
C GLU A 226 7.67 -4.24 34.90
N GLU A 227 7.95 -5.29 34.12
CA GLU A 227 9.19 -5.98 33.74
C GLU A 227 8.91 -6.98 32.58
N THR A 228 9.98 -7.37 31.87
CA THR A 228 10.26 -8.63 31.15
C THR A 228 9.17 -9.41 30.36
N GLY A 229 9.48 -9.69 29.08
CA GLY A 229 8.87 -10.82 28.35
C GLY A 229 9.13 -10.84 26.84
N LYS A 230 10.13 -11.61 26.40
CA LYS A 230 10.44 -11.89 24.98
C LYS A 230 9.28 -12.64 24.30
N ALA A 231 8.85 -12.18 23.12
CA ALA A 231 8.32 -13.06 22.08
C ALA A 231 8.48 -12.45 20.67
N GLN A 232 9.16 -13.21 19.84
CA GLN A 232 9.50 -12.96 18.44
C GLN A 232 8.31 -13.35 17.55
N THR A 233 7.81 -12.43 16.72
CA THR A 233 6.89 -12.79 15.61
C THR A 233 7.23 -12.00 14.34
N VAL A 234 7.14 -12.73 13.24
CA VAL A 234 7.54 -12.44 11.85
C VAL A 234 6.68 -11.32 11.24
N PRO A 235 7.22 -10.43 10.36
CA PRO A 235 6.39 -9.43 9.69
C PRO A 235 5.64 -10.07 8.52
N SER A 236 4.34 -10.33 8.69
CA SER A 236 3.44 -10.64 7.58
C SER A 236 3.02 -9.33 6.92
N GLY A 237 3.57 -9.06 5.73
CA GLY A 237 3.17 -7.93 4.90
C GLY A 237 1.74 -8.08 4.42
N ASN A 238 0.84 -7.27 4.97
CA ASN A 238 -0.51 -7.10 4.46
C ASN A 238 -0.68 -5.65 4.00
N SER A 239 -0.21 -5.35 2.79
CA SER A 239 -0.65 -4.17 2.05
C SER A 239 -2.04 -4.48 1.45
N LEU A 240 -3.07 -4.51 2.32
CA LEU A 240 -4.45 -4.53 1.84
C LEU A 240 -4.82 -3.10 1.46
N ILE A 241 -4.64 -2.80 0.18
CA ILE A 241 -5.27 -1.66 -0.47
C ILE A 241 -6.78 -1.72 -0.19
N PRO A 242 -7.35 -0.72 0.50
CA PRO A 242 -8.76 -0.74 0.85
C PRO A 242 -9.67 -0.60 -0.39
N PRO A 243 -10.86 -1.20 -0.38
CA PRO A 243 -11.72 -1.36 -1.58
C PRO A 243 -12.17 -0.06 -2.27
N TRP A 244 -12.07 1.09 -1.59
CA TRP A 244 -12.39 2.39 -2.18
C TRP A 244 -11.35 2.88 -3.19
N MET A 245 -10.18 2.24 -3.26
CA MET A 245 -9.06 2.63 -4.11
C MET A 245 -9.02 1.89 -5.47
N LEU A 246 -10.03 1.08 -5.80
CA LEU A 246 -10.12 0.28 -7.03
C LEU A 246 -11.08 0.85 -8.09
N HIS A 247 -11.37 2.14 -8.06
CA HIS A 247 -12.14 2.81 -9.11
C HIS A 247 -11.37 3.99 -9.69
N ILE A 248 -10.56 3.71 -10.71
CA ILE A 248 -10.20 4.60 -11.81
C ILE A 248 -10.33 3.79 -13.10
#